data_AF-A0A7S2TV35-F1
#
_entry.id   AF-A0A7S2TV35-F1
#
_cell.length_a   1.000
_cell.length_b   1.000
_cell.length_c   1.000
_cell.angle_alpha   90.00
_cell.angle_beta   90.00
_cell.angle_gamma   90.00
#
_symmetry.space_group_name_H-M   'P 1'
#
loop_
_entity.id
_entity.type
_entity.pdbx_description
1 polymer ?
#
loop_
_entity_poly.entity_id
_entity_poly.type
_entity_poly.pdbx_seq_one_letter_code
_entity_poly.pdbx_strand_id
1 'polypeptide(L)'
;RKRIEREVLLADVCKRLEGLMNMQWSALMDTYKNYDMLIGQEIVVMPNKKEDPSTYYYAKAVEYSEEGYLVVEPVKGTTKRVTLSAEEVSIRPEPIEKNQRSSSS
;
A
#
# COMPACT_ATOMS: atom_id res chain seq x y z
N ARG A 1 25.07 -18.35 -1.79
CA ARG A 1 23.59 -18.32 -1.68
C ARG A 1 23.09 -19.75 -1.74
N LYS A 2 22.28 -20.21 -0.78
CA LYS A 2 21.71 -21.56 -0.79
C LYS A 2 20.69 -21.64 -1.93
N ARG A 3 20.80 -22.63 -2.82
CA ARG A 3 19.81 -22.86 -3.88
C ARG A 3 18.54 -23.36 -3.21
N ILE A 4 17.42 -22.70 -3.50
CA ILE A 4 16.09 -23.14 -3.06
C ILE A 4 15.52 -23.95 -4.21
N GLU A 5 15.23 -25.22 -3.97
CA GLU A 5 14.57 -26.06 -4.96
C GLU A 5 13.10 -25.63 -5.11
N ARG A 6 12.62 -25.56 -6.34
CA ARG A 6 11.30 -25.00 -6.68
C ARG A 6 10.18 -25.74 -5.95
N GLU A 7 10.27 -27.05 -5.91
CA GLU A 7 9.28 -27.95 -5.31
C GLU A 7 9.20 -27.75 -3.79
N VAL A 8 10.34 -27.51 -3.14
CA VAL A 8 10.41 -27.24 -1.70
C VAL A 8 9.76 -25.90 -1.39
N LEU A 9 10.07 -24.85 -2.18
CA LEU A 9 9.44 -23.55 -2.01
C LEU A 9 7.92 -23.62 -2.22
N LEU A 10 7.48 -24.31 -3.27
CA LEU A 10 6.06 -24.45 -3.57
C LEU A 10 5.31 -25.15 -2.43
N ALA A 11 5.85 -26.27 -1.93
CA ALA A 11 5.26 -27.00 -0.81
C ALA A 11 5.17 -26.13 0.46
N ASP A 12 6.23 -25.37 0.76
CA ASP A 12 6.25 -24.45 1.90
C ASP A 12 5.23 -23.30 1.75
N VAL A 13 5.09 -22.75 0.54
CA VAL A 13 4.10 -21.71 0.23
C VAL A 13 2.68 -22.26 0.40
N CYS A 14 2.37 -23.42 -0.18
CA CYS A 14 1.06 -24.07 -0.04
C CYS A 14 0.70 -24.28 1.44
N LYS A 15 1.61 -24.86 2.22
CA LYS A 15 1.39 -25.11 3.65
C LYS A 15 1.14 -23.82 4.44
N ARG A 16 1.85 -22.73 4.12
CA ARG A 16 1.65 -21.44 4.78
C ARG A 16 0.32 -20.80 4.37
N LEU A 17 -0.05 -20.86 3.09
CA LEU A 17 -1.33 -20.35 2.59
C LEU A 17 -2.51 -21.08 3.24
N GLU A 18 -2.47 -22.41 3.34
CA GLU A 18 -3.47 -23.20 4.05
C GLU A 18 -3.63 -22.76 5.51
N GLY A 19 -2.52 -22.48 6.19
CA GLY A 19 -2.55 -21.91 7.53
C GLY A 19 -3.27 -20.57 7.59
N LEU A 20 -2.90 -19.63 6.70
CA LEU A 20 -3.48 -18.28 6.65
C LEU A 20 -4.97 -18.30 6.33
N MET A 21 -5.42 -19.17 5.41
CA MET A 21 -6.83 -19.29 5.02
C MET A 21 -7.74 -19.75 6.17
N ASN A 22 -7.20 -20.40 7.20
CA ASN A 22 -7.94 -20.86 8.37
C ASN A 22 -7.86 -19.89 9.56
N MET A 23 -7.15 -18.76 9.43
CA MET A 23 -7.03 -17.77 10.50
C MET A 23 -8.30 -16.92 10.62
N GLN A 24 -8.59 -16.48 11.84
CA GLN A 24 -9.57 -15.44 12.07
C GLN A 24 -9.10 -14.12 11.44
N TRP A 25 -10.04 -13.35 10.89
CA TRP A 25 -9.74 -12.12 10.17
C TRP A 25 -8.88 -11.13 10.97
N SER A 26 -9.19 -10.92 12.26
CA SER A 26 -8.42 -10.04 13.14
C SER A 26 -6.95 -10.48 13.26
N ALA A 27 -6.71 -11.77 13.51
CA ALA A 27 -5.37 -12.33 13.61
C ALA A 27 -4.61 -12.28 12.27
N LEU A 28 -5.32 -12.45 11.15
CA LEU A 28 -4.76 -12.28 9.81
C LEU A 28 -4.33 -10.84 9.57
N MET A 29 -5.17 -9.87 9.93
CA MET A 29 -4.87 -8.44 9.81
C MET A 29 -3.69 -8.02 10.69
N ASP A 30 -3.58 -8.55 11.92
CA ASP A 30 -2.41 -8.32 12.77
C ASP A 30 -1.13 -8.89 12.13
N THR A 31 -1.23 -10.08 11.54
CA THR A 31 -0.11 -10.67 10.79
C THR A 31 0.26 -9.81 9.59
N TYR A 32 -0.72 -9.34 8.82
CA TYR A 32 -0.50 -8.50 7.65
C TYR A 32 0.22 -7.19 8.02
N LYS A 33 -0.22 -6.51 9.08
CA LYS A 33 0.39 -5.27 9.58
C LYS A 33 1.87 -5.42 9.96
N ASN A 34 2.29 -6.60 10.41
CA ASN A 34 3.71 -6.84 10.74
C ASN A 34 4.65 -6.87 9.51
N TYR A 35 4.08 -7.10 8.32
CA TYR A 35 4.82 -7.12 7.06
C TYR A 35 4.48 -5.93 6.16
N ASP A 36 3.69 -4.99 6.65
CA ASP A 36 3.27 -3.83 5.89
C ASP A 36 4.47 -2.92 5.56
N MET A 37 4.41 -2.35 4.36
CA MET A 37 5.41 -1.41 3.85
C MET A 37 4.80 -0.04 3.52
N LEU A 38 3.47 0.12 3.63
CA LEU A 38 2.77 1.30 3.18
C LEU A 38 2.52 2.30 4.32
N ILE A 39 2.10 1.83 5.50
CA ILE A 39 1.72 2.71 6.60
C ILE A 39 2.88 3.63 6.98
N GLY A 40 2.55 4.92 7.10
CA GLY A 40 3.51 5.99 7.36
C GLY A 40 4.23 6.53 6.12
N GLN A 41 4.15 5.85 4.97
CA GLN A 41 4.76 6.29 3.72
C GLN A 41 3.89 7.29 2.97
N GLU A 42 4.56 8.17 2.21
CA GLU A 42 3.93 8.95 1.15
C GLU A 42 3.77 8.08 -0.10
N ILE A 43 2.57 8.06 -0.64
CA ILE A 43 2.17 7.24 -1.77
C ILE A 43 1.49 8.10 -2.84
N VAL A 44 1.53 7.60 -4.07
CA VAL A 44 0.66 8.07 -5.15
C VAL A 44 -0.49 7.10 -5.29
N VAL A 45 -1.70 7.62 -5.17
CA VAL A 45 -2.94 6.87 -5.39
C VAL A 45 -3.38 7.06 -6.84
N MET A 46 -3.64 5.94 -7.49
CA MET A 46 -4.11 5.86 -8.88
C MET A 46 -5.54 5.29 -8.85
N PRO A 47 -6.57 6.14 -9.03
CA PRO A 47 -7.95 5.72 -8.94
C PRO A 47 -8.28 4.61 -9.95
N ASN A 48 -8.99 3.58 -9.47
CA ASN A 48 -9.37 2.45 -10.30
C ASN A 48 -10.23 2.91 -11.50
N LYS A 49 -10.03 2.29 -12.67
CA LYS A 49 -10.73 2.58 -13.95
C LYS A 49 -10.39 3.93 -14.59
N LYS A 50 -9.35 4.63 -14.14
CA LYS A 50 -8.84 5.84 -14.78
C LYS A 50 -7.36 5.69 -15.07
N GLU A 51 -7.02 5.47 -16.33
CA GLU A 51 -5.63 5.51 -16.82
C GLU A 51 -5.13 6.94 -17.02
N ASP A 52 -5.87 7.95 -16.53
CA ASP A 52 -5.54 9.35 -16.67
C ASP A 52 -4.64 9.80 -15.50
N PRO A 53 -3.35 10.09 -15.74
CA PRO A 53 -2.41 10.50 -14.70
C PRO A 53 -2.80 11.82 -14.04
N SER A 54 -3.64 12.65 -14.67
CA SER A 54 -4.13 13.90 -14.08
C SER A 54 -5.04 13.67 -12.87
N THR A 55 -5.57 12.45 -12.74
CA THR A 55 -6.43 12.05 -11.62
C THR A 55 -5.67 11.45 -10.44
N TYR A 56 -4.35 11.28 -10.59
CA TYR A 56 -3.50 10.75 -9.53
C TYR A 56 -3.28 11.81 -8.47
N TYR A 57 -3.16 11.38 -7.22
CA TYR A 57 -2.91 12.29 -6.12
C TYR A 57 -1.97 11.69 -5.10
N TYR A 58 -1.24 12.57 -4.42
CA TYR A 58 -0.35 12.21 -3.33
C TYR A 58 -1.13 12.11 -2.03
N ALA A 59 -0.86 11.07 -1.25
CA ALA A 59 -1.44 10.86 0.06
C ALA A 59 -0.44 10.20 1.00
N LYS A 60 -0.66 10.32 2.30
CA LYS A 60 0.02 9.53 3.33
C LYS A 60 -0.83 8.33 3.69
N ALA A 61 -0.28 7.13 3.67
CA ALA A 61 -0.96 5.94 4.18
C ALA A 61 -0.96 5.98 5.72
N VAL A 62 -2.14 5.86 6.34
CA VAL A 62 -2.35 6.11 7.77
C VAL A 62 -2.59 4.82 8.54
N GLU A 63 -3.56 4.03 8.10
CA GLU A 63 -3.96 2.78 8.77
C GLU A 63 -4.72 1.87 7.81
N TYR A 64 -5.02 0.66 8.28
CA TYR A 64 -6.02 -0.20 7.66
C TYR A 64 -7.29 -0.19 8.51
N SER A 65 -8.45 -0.11 7.87
CA SER A 65 -9.74 -0.24 8.56
C SER A 65 -9.93 -1.67 9.09
N GLU A 66 -10.97 -1.87 9.91
CA GLU A 66 -11.32 -3.19 10.44
C GLU A 66 -11.68 -4.18 9.32
N GLU A 67 -12.14 -3.69 8.18
CA GLU A 67 -12.46 -4.46 6.97
C GLU A 67 -11.26 -4.62 6.03
N GLY A 68 -10.08 -4.09 6.38
CA GLY A 68 -8.85 -4.23 5.61
C GLY A 68 -8.66 -3.20 4.50
N TYR A 69 -9.47 -2.14 4.47
CA TYR A 69 -9.29 -1.05 3.52
C TYR A 69 -8.13 -0.14 3.90
N LEU A 70 -7.38 0.33 2.92
CA LEU A 70 -6.31 1.29 3.17
C LEU A 70 -6.90 2.68 3.41
N VAL A 71 -6.57 3.30 4.54
CA VAL A 71 -6.97 4.65 4.88
C VAL A 71 -5.81 5.61 4.64
N VAL A 72 -6.06 6.67 3.87
CA VAL A 72 -5.04 7.63 3.46
C VAL A 72 -5.44 9.06 3.81
N GLU A 73 -4.46 9.93 3.98
CA GLU A 73 -4.64 11.37 4.15
C GLU A 73 -4.05 12.11 2.93
N PRO A 74 -4.87 12.78 2.09
CA PRO A 74 -4.38 13.51 0.93
C PRO A 74 -3.42 14.66 1.31
N VAL A 75 -2.30 14.80 0.59
CA VAL A 75 -1.28 15.83 0.86
C VAL A 75 -1.75 17.24 0.47
N LYS A 76 -2.73 17.35 -0.44
CA LYS A 76 -3.28 18.63 -0.90
C LYS A 76 -4.79 18.69 -0.76
N GLY A 77 -5.29 19.80 -0.24
CA GLY A 77 -6.69 20.21 -0.34
C GLY A 77 -7.58 19.87 0.87
N THR A 78 -7.35 18.76 1.58
CA THR A 78 -8.12 18.40 2.78
C THR A 78 -7.38 17.41 3.67
N THR A 79 -7.36 17.61 5.00
CA THR A 79 -6.88 16.64 6.01
C THR A 79 -7.86 15.49 6.27
N LYS A 80 -8.90 15.37 5.43
CA LYS A 80 -9.92 14.34 5.61
C LYS A 80 -9.35 12.99 5.17
N ARG A 81 -9.40 12.02 6.08
CA ARG A 81 -9.07 10.63 5.77
C ARG A 81 -10.02 10.09 4.69
N VAL A 82 -9.44 9.39 3.72
CA VAL A 82 -10.15 8.74 2.62
C VAL A 82 -9.88 7.24 2.71
N THR A 83 -10.94 6.44 2.60
CA THR A 83 -10.84 4.98 2.57
C THR A 83 -10.75 4.52 1.12
N LEU A 84 -9.69 3.77 0.81
CA LEU A 84 -9.44 3.16 -0.49
C LEU A 84 -9.88 1.69 -0.46
N SER A 85 -10.66 1.30 -1.45
CA SER A 85 -11.25 -0.03 -1.55
C SER A 85 -10.48 -0.95 -2.49
N ALA A 86 -9.99 -0.43 -3.60
CA ALA A 86 -9.38 -1.22 -4.68
C ALA A 86 -8.54 -0.35 -5.64
N GLU A 87 -8.03 0.78 -5.17
CA GLU A 87 -7.16 1.67 -5.93
C GLU A 87 -5.73 1.13 -5.97
N GLU A 88 -4.98 1.46 -7.03
CA GLU A 88 -3.57 1.13 -7.10
C GLU A 88 -2.75 2.19 -6.35
N VAL A 89 -1.73 1.76 -5.61
CA VAL A 89 -0.86 2.63 -4.83
C VAL A 89 0.61 2.33 -5.10
N SER A 90 1.42 3.38 -5.16
CA SER A 90 2.88 3.25 -5.32
C SER A 90 3.63 4.08 -4.29
N ILE A 91 4.66 3.49 -3.68
CA ILE A 91 5.61 4.21 -2.83
C ILE A 91 6.54 5.01 -3.75
N ARG A 92 6.64 6.32 -3.56
CA ARG A 92 7.61 7.15 -4.28
C ARG A 92 8.88 7.30 -3.44
N PRO A 93 10.07 6.94 -3.96
CA PRO A 93 11.32 7.00 -3.19
C PRO A 93 11.87 8.43 -3.00
N GLU A 94 11.27 9.47 -3.60
CA GLU A 94 11.71 10.85 -3.43
C GLU A 94 10.66 11.71 -2.71
N PRO A 95 11.04 12.50 -1.68
CA PRO A 95 10.16 13.46 -1.06
C PRO A 95 9.73 14.53 -2.07
N ILE A 96 8.46 14.88 -2.05
CA ILE A 96 7.78 15.78 -3.01
C ILE A 96 8.37 17.22 -2.98
N GLU A 97 9.16 17.55 -1.96
CA GLU A 97 9.83 18.84 -1.82
C GLU A 97 11.20 18.88 -2.52
N LYS A 98 11.22 19.11 -3.85
CA LYS A 98 12.38 19.74 -4.53
C LYS A 98 12.15 20.33 -5.92
N ASN A 99 10.95 20.22 -6.50
CA ASN A 99 10.69 20.71 -7.88
C ASN A 99 9.76 21.95 -7.97
N GLN A 100 9.66 22.78 -6.93
CA GLN A 100 8.87 24.03 -6.98
C GLN A 100 9.70 25.33 -6.92
N ARG A 101 11.00 25.31 -7.27
CA ARG A 101 11.81 26.54 -7.39
C ARG A 101 12.62 26.57 -8.68
N SER A 102 11.98 26.67 -9.84
CA SER A 102 12.60 27.22 -11.05
C SER A 102 11.58 27.49 -12.15
N SER A 103 10.70 28.47 -11.94
CA SER A 103 10.03 29.21 -13.02
C SER A 103 9.48 30.52 -12.46
N SER A 104 10.39 31.36 -11.99
CA SER A 104 10.14 32.77 -11.74
C SER A 104 11.39 33.53 -12.14
N SER A 105 11.52 33.81 -13.44
CA SER A 105 12.25 34.94 -14.06
C SER A 105 11.98 34.90 -15.55
#